data_AF-A0A936LMB0-F1
#
_entry.id   AF-A0A936LMB0-F1
#
_cell.length_a   1.000
_cell.length_b   1.000
_cell.length_c   1.000
_cell.angle_alpha   90.00
_cell.angle_beta   90.00
_cell.angle_gamma   90.00
#
_symmetry.space_group_name_H-M   'P 1'
#
loop_
_entity.id
_entity.type
_entity.pdbx_description
1 polymer ?
#
loop_
_entity_poly.entity_id
_entity_poly.type
_entity_poly.pdbx_seq_one_letter_code
_entity_poly.pdbx_strand_id
1 'polypeptide(L)'
;MLYDANQSDVTGTVNMASPGAVADAICGILVRRHAEFDEVILRAGFIDIEDIFWGRYPGLLPCDTPYHDLRHSMSTALAMARMLDGHRALHGSDGSALGTDLATLGVLLALFHDVGFIRRLSEAGIAGACLIHEHEQRSVDFMRGYLAAGPYARYAELAELIHTTNFSRSADATLGGLSPEIVALGQMLGTSDLISQISGRFYLERCHHFLFQEFVAAGADRMVDDRGNTLILYPTPADLLRKTPGFYDHLVKPRLEGEFDHAYRYIAAHFEGDDPYVRGIQRNLDFLRDMIERNDFSRMQRKPVPLMPLPAA
;
A
#
# COMPACT_ATOMS: atom_id res chain seq x y z
N MET A 1 16.27 12.23 17.33
CA MET A 1 14.92 12.00 17.88
C MET A 1 14.86 10.57 18.38
N LEU A 2 14.44 10.37 19.63
CA LEU A 2 14.24 9.04 20.22
C LEU A 2 13.19 8.29 19.39
N TYR A 3 13.46 7.02 19.10
CA TYR A 3 12.55 6.08 18.45
C TYR A 3 11.19 6.08 19.17
N ASP A 4 10.16 6.63 18.53
CA ASP A 4 8.79 6.44 18.98
C ASP A 4 8.34 5.07 18.49
N ALA A 5 8.40 4.07 19.37
CA ALA A 5 7.93 2.71 19.11
C ALA A 5 6.48 2.65 18.62
N ASN A 6 5.72 3.75 18.74
CA ASN A 6 4.39 3.82 18.18
C ASN A 6 4.42 3.86 16.64
N GLN A 7 5.41 4.48 15.99
CA GLN A 7 5.45 4.66 14.52
C GLN A 7 6.14 3.51 13.77
N SER A 8 6.20 2.32 14.37
CA SER A 8 6.82 1.14 13.77
C SER A 8 5.87 0.38 12.83
N ASP A 9 6.43 -0.56 12.08
CA ASP A 9 5.66 -1.55 11.32
C ASP A 9 4.91 -2.54 12.24
N VAL A 10 4.19 -3.51 11.64
CA VAL A 10 3.36 -4.48 12.35
C VAL A 10 4.16 -5.36 13.34
N THR A 11 5.43 -5.63 13.06
CA THR A 11 6.30 -6.40 13.97
C THR A 11 6.86 -5.56 15.12
N GLY A 12 6.82 -4.24 15.01
CA GLY A 12 7.45 -3.36 15.98
C GLY A 12 8.95 -3.18 15.79
N THR A 13 9.52 -3.56 14.64
CA THR A 13 10.99 -3.64 14.47
C THR A 13 11.54 -2.64 13.46
N VAL A 14 10.73 -2.16 12.51
CA VAL A 14 11.17 -1.20 11.49
C VAL A 14 10.49 0.16 11.73
N ASN A 15 11.28 1.23 11.73
CA ASN A 15 10.78 2.59 11.91
C ASN A 15 10.11 3.11 10.61
N MET A 16 8.78 3.19 10.60
CA MET A 16 8.02 3.64 9.43
C MET A 16 7.98 5.18 9.28
N ALA A 17 8.66 5.93 10.15
CA ALA A 17 8.87 7.37 9.98
C ALA A 17 10.21 7.73 9.31
N SER A 18 11.00 6.73 8.87
CA SER A 18 12.31 6.96 8.26
C SER A 18 12.45 6.12 6.97
N PRO A 19 12.42 6.76 5.79
CA PRO A 19 12.62 6.07 4.51
C PRO A 19 13.91 5.25 4.46
N GLY A 20 15.00 5.79 4.98
CA GLY A 20 16.28 5.08 5.09
C GLY A 20 16.18 3.79 5.93
N ALA A 21 15.50 3.84 7.08
CA ALA A 21 15.33 2.65 7.92
C ALA A 21 14.48 1.56 7.25
N VAL A 22 13.49 1.95 6.44
CA VAL A 22 12.70 1.00 5.65
C VAL A 22 13.51 0.41 4.51
N ALA A 23 14.25 1.25 3.78
CA ALA A 23 15.15 0.81 2.72
C ALA A 23 16.19 -0.20 3.24
N ASP A 24 16.83 0.09 4.39
CA ASP A 24 17.79 -0.81 5.03
C ASP A 24 17.16 -2.15 5.41
N ALA A 25 15.94 -2.13 5.96
CA ALA A 25 15.21 -3.35 6.30
C ALA A 25 14.91 -4.18 5.04
N ILE A 26 14.45 -3.55 3.96
CA ILE A 26 14.14 -4.23 2.69
C ILE A 26 15.41 -4.80 2.06
N CYS A 27 16.50 -4.04 1.98
CA CYS A 27 17.79 -4.54 1.48
C CYS A 27 18.28 -5.75 2.29
N GLY A 28 18.17 -5.67 3.62
CA GLY A 28 18.51 -6.77 4.52
C GLY A 28 17.64 -8.02 4.34
N ILE A 29 16.40 -7.86 3.89
CA ILE A 29 15.51 -8.98 3.53
C ILE A 29 15.94 -9.57 2.19
N LEU A 30 16.06 -8.74 1.15
CA LEU A 30 16.31 -9.21 -0.22
C LEU A 30 17.68 -9.89 -0.34
N VAL A 31 18.73 -9.39 0.32
CA VAL A 31 20.08 -9.98 0.21
C VAL A 31 20.14 -11.45 0.65
N ARG A 32 19.21 -11.91 1.50
CA ARG A 32 19.18 -13.31 1.99
C ARG A 32 18.90 -14.32 0.89
N ARG A 33 18.09 -13.96 -0.10
CA ARG A 33 17.58 -14.89 -1.13
C ARG A 33 17.60 -14.36 -2.56
N HIS A 34 17.85 -13.07 -2.72
CA HIS A 34 18.01 -12.35 -3.98
C HIS A 34 19.36 -11.63 -3.97
N ALA A 35 20.46 -12.34 -3.76
CA ALA A 35 21.79 -11.77 -3.48
C ALA A 35 22.29 -10.75 -4.54
N GLU A 36 21.82 -10.86 -5.78
CA GLU A 36 22.15 -9.96 -6.89
C GLU A 36 21.03 -8.93 -7.19
N PHE A 37 20.21 -8.59 -6.19
CA PHE A 37 19.23 -7.50 -6.33
C PHE A 37 19.93 -6.15 -6.53
N ASP A 38 19.27 -5.23 -7.22
CA ASP A 38 19.83 -3.92 -7.51
C ASP A 38 19.59 -2.96 -6.33
N GLU A 39 20.47 -3.04 -5.33
CA GLU A 39 20.41 -2.18 -4.14
C GLU A 39 20.49 -0.70 -4.48
N VAL A 40 21.26 -0.33 -5.51
CA VAL A 40 21.45 1.06 -5.94
C VAL A 40 20.12 1.63 -6.43
N ILE A 41 19.42 0.90 -7.30
CA ILE A 41 18.13 1.32 -7.83
C ILE A 41 17.04 1.30 -6.77
N LEU A 42 17.04 0.32 -5.88
CA LEU A 42 16.08 0.28 -4.78
C LEU A 42 16.23 1.51 -3.87
N ARG A 43 17.46 1.85 -3.47
CA ARG A 43 17.72 3.03 -2.64
C ARG A 43 17.42 4.33 -3.35
N ALA A 44 17.70 4.43 -4.66
CA ALA A 44 17.30 5.58 -5.46
C ALA A 44 15.77 5.76 -5.45
N GLY A 45 15.00 4.68 -5.61
CA GLY A 45 13.54 4.72 -5.51
C GLY A 45 13.02 5.23 -4.17
N PHE A 46 13.70 4.92 -3.05
CA PHE A 46 13.36 5.46 -1.72
C PHE A 46 13.65 6.97 -1.57
N ILE A 47 14.70 7.48 -2.23
CA ILE A 47 14.98 8.92 -2.29
C ILE A 47 13.92 9.61 -3.13
N ASP A 48 13.64 9.07 -4.31
CA ASP A 48 12.70 9.66 -5.27
C ASP A 48 11.28 9.68 -4.72
N ILE A 49 10.81 8.59 -4.09
CA ILE A 49 9.47 8.57 -3.48
C ILE A 49 9.36 9.59 -2.32
N GLU A 50 10.41 9.78 -1.53
CA GLU A 50 10.41 10.81 -0.49
C GLU A 50 10.31 12.20 -1.11
N ASP A 51 11.09 12.48 -2.16
CA ASP A 51 11.03 13.75 -2.88
C ASP A 51 9.68 13.97 -3.57
N ILE A 52 9.04 12.92 -4.08
CA ILE A 52 7.70 12.99 -4.66
C ILE A 52 6.67 13.39 -3.59
N PHE A 53 6.62 12.68 -2.46
CA PHE A 53 5.67 12.97 -1.39
C PHE A 53 5.92 14.36 -0.75
N TRP A 54 7.16 14.84 -0.75
CA TRP A 54 7.50 16.18 -0.26
C TRP A 54 7.33 17.30 -1.28
N GLY A 55 6.96 17.00 -2.54
CA GLY A 55 6.84 18.00 -3.61
C GLY A 55 8.19 18.59 -4.04
N ARG A 56 9.29 17.85 -3.84
CA ARG A 56 10.63 18.18 -4.32
C ARG A 56 10.91 17.56 -5.69
N TYR A 57 10.13 16.55 -6.08
CA TYR A 57 10.24 15.93 -7.40
C TYR A 57 9.66 16.85 -8.50
N PRO A 58 10.36 17.05 -9.64
CA PRO A 58 9.93 18.00 -10.66
C PRO A 58 8.51 17.77 -11.19
N GLY A 59 7.72 18.84 -11.24
CA GLY A 59 6.37 18.81 -11.81
C GLY A 59 5.27 18.31 -10.88
N LEU A 60 5.60 17.92 -9.65
CA LEU A 60 4.66 17.43 -8.65
C LEU A 60 4.50 18.42 -7.49
N LEU A 61 3.31 18.44 -6.90
CA LEU A 61 2.97 19.16 -5.68
C LEU A 61 3.21 18.24 -4.46
N PRO A 62 3.40 18.79 -3.25
CA PRO A 62 3.50 17.99 -2.04
C PRO A 62 2.22 17.17 -1.80
N CYS A 63 2.40 15.98 -1.22
CA CYS A 63 1.30 15.13 -0.77
C CYS A 63 0.36 15.89 0.17
N ASP A 64 -0.94 15.76 -0.07
CA ASP A 64 -2.02 16.30 0.77
C ASP A 64 -3.05 15.24 1.19
N THR A 65 -2.69 13.95 1.09
CA THR A 65 -3.49 12.77 1.45
C THR A 65 -2.95 12.10 2.73
N PRO A 66 -3.54 12.35 3.91
CA PRO A 66 -3.00 11.86 5.18
C PRO A 66 -3.15 10.34 5.41
N TYR A 67 -4.01 9.67 4.65
CA TYR A 67 -4.16 8.21 4.66
C TYR A 67 -3.30 7.54 3.60
N HIS A 68 -3.30 8.05 2.37
CA HIS A 68 -2.36 7.60 1.33
C HIS A 68 -1.10 8.48 1.39
N ASP A 69 -0.40 8.40 2.53
CA ASP A 69 0.84 9.13 2.87
C ASP A 69 2.09 8.28 2.58
N LEU A 70 3.30 8.84 2.72
CA LEU A 70 4.54 8.09 2.40
C LEU A 70 4.67 6.82 3.24
N ARG A 71 4.10 6.82 4.45
CA ARG A 71 4.12 5.64 5.32
C ARG A 71 3.41 4.46 4.67
N HIS A 72 2.26 4.70 4.04
CA HIS A 72 1.51 3.63 3.39
C HIS A 72 2.34 2.99 2.27
N SER A 73 2.88 3.79 1.35
CA SER A 73 3.80 3.34 0.30
C SER A 73 4.97 2.49 0.83
N MET A 74 5.64 2.95 1.90
CA MET A 74 6.73 2.22 2.52
C MET A 74 6.29 0.93 3.21
N SER A 75 5.11 0.92 3.84
CA SER A 75 4.56 -0.27 4.49
C SER A 75 4.18 -1.35 3.47
N THR A 76 3.64 -0.95 2.32
CA THR A 76 3.35 -1.83 1.17
C THR A 76 4.64 -2.40 0.58
N ALA A 77 5.66 -1.56 0.37
CA ALA A 77 6.99 -2.01 -0.09
C ALA A 77 7.66 -3.02 0.87
N LEU A 78 7.56 -2.79 2.19
CA LEU A 78 8.10 -3.71 3.19
C LEU A 78 7.34 -5.05 3.21
N ALA A 79 6.00 -5.02 3.10
CA ALA A 79 5.20 -6.23 2.98
C ALA A 79 5.57 -7.03 1.71
N MET A 80 5.77 -6.33 0.60
CA MET A 80 6.19 -6.92 -0.67
C MET A 80 7.55 -7.61 -0.54
N ALA A 81 8.56 -6.96 0.05
CA ALA A 81 9.87 -7.55 0.27
C ALA A 81 9.81 -8.83 1.13
N ARG A 82 8.97 -8.83 2.18
CA ARG A 82 8.75 -10.00 3.03
C ARG A 82 8.09 -11.14 2.26
N MET A 83 7.09 -10.85 1.43
CA MET A 83 6.45 -11.87 0.60
C MET A 83 7.37 -12.42 -0.49
N LEU A 84 8.20 -11.58 -1.12
CA LEU A 84 9.20 -12.03 -2.09
C LEU A 84 10.18 -13.03 -1.47
N ASP A 85 10.72 -12.71 -0.29
CA ASP A 85 11.61 -13.61 0.45
C ASP A 85 10.90 -14.91 0.86
N GLY A 86 9.66 -14.83 1.34
CA GLY A 86 8.85 -15.99 1.67
C GLY A 86 8.49 -16.87 0.47
N HIS A 87 8.12 -16.27 -0.66
CA HIS A 87 7.86 -16.95 -1.93
C HIS A 87 9.11 -17.72 -2.38
N ARG A 88 10.28 -17.06 -2.35
CA ARG A 88 11.57 -17.67 -2.69
C ARG A 88 11.95 -18.79 -1.72
N ALA A 89 11.63 -18.66 -0.44
CA ALA A 89 11.87 -19.71 0.57
C ALA A 89 11.05 -20.99 0.28
N LEU A 90 9.82 -20.86 -0.22
CA LEU A 90 8.96 -22.00 -0.53
C LEU A 90 9.22 -22.64 -1.90
N HIS A 91 9.63 -21.85 -2.89
CA HIS A 91 9.77 -22.31 -4.29
C HIS A 91 11.21 -22.58 -4.72
N GLY A 92 12.19 -22.38 -3.83
CA GLY A 92 13.57 -22.76 -4.09
C GLY A 92 14.30 -21.88 -5.12
N SER A 93 15.28 -22.50 -5.80
CA SER A 93 16.10 -21.85 -6.85
C SER A 93 15.67 -22.26 -8.27
N ASP A 94 14.55 -22.97 -8.31
CA ASP A 94 13.95 -23.62 -9.45
C ASP A 94 13.53 -22.56 -10.48
N GLY A 95 13.38 -22.95 -11.75
CA GLY A 95 13.08 -22.01 -12.84
C GLY A 95 11.76 -21.22 -12.69
N SER A 96 10.91 -21.56 -11.71
CA SER A 96 9.68 -20.84 -11.36
C SER A 96 9.88 -19.71 -10.32
N ALA A 97 11.06 -19.60 -9.72
CA ALA A 97 11.32 -18.61 -8.69
C ALA A 97 11.66 -17.25 -9.31
N LEU A 98 11.04 -16.18 -8.79
CA LEU A 98 11.29 -14.80 -9.22
C LEU A 98 12.79 -14.47 -9.24
N GLY A 99 13.24 -13.94 -10.38
CA GLY A 99 14.60 -13.42 -10.54
C GLY A 99 14.83 -12.17 -9.68
N THR A 100 16.10 -11.81 -9.46
CA THR A 100 16.51 -10.66 -8.64
C THR A 100 15.98 -9.33 -9.17
N ASP A 101 15.94 -9.16 -10.49
CA ASP A 101 15.35 -7.97 -11.12
C ASP A 101 13.85 -7.86 -10.84
N LEU A 102 13.11 -8.97 -10.94
CA LEU A 102 11.68 -8.96 -10.64
C LEU A 102 11.40 -8.72 -9.15
N ALA A 103 12.28 -9.18 -8.25
CA ALA A 103 12.18 -8.84 -6.84
C ALA A 103 12.39 -7.34 -6.59
N THR A 104 13.40 -6.73 -7.22
CA THR A 104 13.63 -5.28 -7.14
C THR A 104 12.45 -4.51 -7.72
N LEU A 105 11.99 -4.91 -8.92
CA LEU A 105 10.82 -4.34 -9.58
C LEU A 105 9.58 -4.43 -8.68
N GLY A 106 9.30 -5.59 -8.08
CA GLY A 106 8.15 -5.78 -7.20
C GLY A 106 8.13 -4.78 -6.04
N VAL A 107 9.27 -4.58 -5.39
CA VAL A 107 9.40 -3.56 -4.33
C VAL A 107 9.17 -2.15 -4.87
N LEU A 108 9.73 -1.82 -6.04
CA LEU A 108 9.51 -0.50 -6.65
C LEU A 108 8.03 -0.28 -7.00
N LEU A 109 7.35 -1.26 -7.62
CA LEU A 109 5.92 -1.16 -7.92
C LEU A 109 5.10 -0.97 -6.65
N ALA A 110 5.40 -1.73 -5.58
CA ALA A 110 4.77 -1.58 -4.27
C ALA A 110 5.04 -0.20 -3.63
N LEU A 111 6.24 0.35 -3.81
CA LEU A 111 6.61 1.66 -3.27
C LEU A 111 5.90 2.80 -4.01
N PHE A 112 5.65 2.65 -5.31
CA PHE A 112 5.07 3.69 -6.16
C PHE A 112 3.57 3.49 -6.48
N HIS A 113 2.93 2.43 -5.98
CA HIS A 113 1.55 2.06 -6.36
C HIS A 113 0.51 3.19 -6.18
N ASP A 114 0.75 4.09 -5.22
CA ASP A 114 -0.14 5.21 -4.88
C ASP A 114 0.36 6.59 -5.30
N VAL A 115 1.45 6.65 -6.08
CA VAL A 115 2.01 7.93 -6.56
C VAL A 115 0.98 8.75 -7.37
N GLY A 116 -0.03 8.11 -7.92
CA GLY A 116 -1.13 8.73 -8.64
C GLY A 116 -1.99 9.68 -7.80
N PHE A 117 -1.98 9.59 -6.47
CA PHE A 117 -2.59 10.60 -5.60
C PHE A 117 -1.82 11.93 -5.59
N ILE A 118 -0.54 11.92 -5.97
CA ILE A 118 0.27 13.12 -6.00
C ILE A 118 -0.15 13.99 -7.19
N ARG A 119 -0.50 15.23 -6.86
CA ARG A 119 -0.99 16.22 -7.82
C ARG A 119 0.16 16.77 -8.66
N ARG A 120 -0.11 17.03 -9.93
CA ARG A 120 0.76 17.79 -10.83
C ARG A 120 0.61 19.28 -10.54
N LEU A 121 1.58 20.10 -10.94
CA LEU A 121 1.50 21.57 -10.76
C LEU A 121 0.23 22.20 -11.34
N SER A 122 -0.30 21.67 -12.44
CA SER A 122 -1.54 22.13 -13.08
C SER A 122 -2.81 21.79 -12.28
N GLU A 123 -2.71 20.93 -11.26
CA GLU A 123 -3.82 20.41 -10.46
C GLU A 123 -3.88 21.09 -9.07
N ALA A 124 -3.24 22.26 -8.93
CA ALA A 124 -3.20 23.01 -7.67
C ALA A 124 -4.60 23.34 -7.10
N GLY A 125 -5.64 23.39 -7.95
CA GLY A 125 -7.01 23.73 -7.58
C GLY A 125 -7.87 22.58 -7.03
N ILE A 126 -7.37 21.35 -6.99
CA ILE A 126 -8.06 20.19 -6.40
C ILE A 126 -7.19 19.58 -5.30
N ALA A 127 -7.79 18.80 -4.39
CA ALA A 127 -7.05 18.01 -3.40
C ALA A 127 -6.63 16.66 -4.01
N GLY A 128 -5.53 16.05 -3.54
CA GLY A 128 -5.06 14.76 -4.04
C GLY A 128 -6.10 13.66 -3.88
N ALA A 129 -6.88 13.68 -2.79
CA ALA A 129 -7.98 12.75 -2.57
C ALA A 129 -9.02 12.73 -3.72
N CYS A 130 -9.21 13.84 -4.44
CA CYS A 130 -10.13 13.89 -5.59
C CYS A 130 -9.68 12.99 -6.77
N LEU A 131 -8.46 12.46 -6.72
CA LEU A 131 -7.88 11.56 -7.72
C LEU A 131 -8.18 10.08 -7.44
N ILE A 132 -8.96 9.77 -6.40
CA ILE A 132 -9.23 8.39 -5.94
C ILE A 132 -9.73 7.42 -7.02
N HIS A 133 -10.41 7.90 -8.07
CA HIS A 133 -10.92 7.04 -9.13
C HIS A 133 -9.94 6.81 -10.29
N GLU A 134 -8.85 7.56 -10.35
CA GLU A 134 -7.86 7.49 -11.43
C GLU A 134 -6.43 7.27 -10.93
N HIS A 135 -6.22 7.22 -9.61
CA HIS A 135 -4.90 7.14 -9.00
C HIS A 135 -4.10 5.92 -9.47
N GLU A 136 -4.70 4.74 -9.63
CA GLU A 136 -3.93 3.56 -10.06
C GLU A 136 -3.44 3.72 -11.51
N GLN A 137 -4.28 4.22 -12.43
CA GLN A 137 -3.83 4.49 -13.81
C GLN A 137 -2.74 5.57 -13.82
N ARG A 138 -2.88 6.61 -13.01
CA ARG A 138 -1.86 7.67 -12.88
C ARG A 138 -0.55 7.10 -12.34
N SER A 139 -0.61 6.18 -11.38
CA SER A 139 0.56 5.47 -10.85
C SER A 139 1.22 4.60 -11.91
N VAL A 140 0.43 3.87 -12.71
CA VAL A 140 0.92 3.08 -13.86
C VAL A 140 1.64 3.99 -14.86
N ASP A 141 1.04 5.10 -15.24
CA ASP A 141 1.61 6.04 -16.22
C ASP A 141 2.92 6.66 -15.70
N PHE A 142 2.94 7.08 -14.44
CA PHE A 142 4.15 7.59 -13.79
C PHE A 142 5.24 6.52 -13.77
N MET A 143 4.91 5.32 -13.29
CA MET A 143 5.88 4.24 -13.10
C MET A 143 6.43 3.72 -14.42
N ARG A 144 5.60 3.63 -15.47
CA ARG A 144 6.05 3.29 -16.84
C ARG A 144 7.11 4.28 -17.30
N GLY A 145 6.88 5.59 -17.14
CA GLY A 145 7.85 6.63 -17.48
C GLY A 145 9.12 6.56 -16.63
N TYR A 146 8.97 6.38 -15.31
CA TYR A 146 10.07 6.26 -14.36
C TYR A 146 10.99 5.06 -14.70
N LEU A 147 10.41 3.89 -14.95
CA LEU A 147 11.16 2.69 -15.35
C LEU A 147 11.83 2.87 -16.71
N ALA A 148 11.12 3.42 -17.70
CA ALA A 148 11.63 3.64 -19.06
C ALA A 148 12.84 4.57 -19.12
N ALA A 149 12.97 5.49 -18.15
CA ALA A 149 14.09 6.42 -18.06
C ALA A 149 15.37 5.80 -17.43
N GLY A 150 15.26 4.61 -16.83
CA GLY A 150 16.33 3.98 -16.04
C GLY A 150 16.77 2.59 -16.51
N PRO A 151 17.57 1.88 -15.70
CA PRO A 151 18.10 0.55 -16.03
C PRO A 151 17.01 -0.54 -16.16
N TYR A 152 15.81 -0.27 -15.63
CA TYR A 152 14.67 -1.18 -15.64
C TYR A 152 13.73 -0.94 -16.83
N ALA A 153 14.15 -0.20 -17.87
CA ALA A 153 13.31 0.14 -19.02
C ALA A 153 12.63 -1.06 -19.70
N ARG A 154 13.28 -2.23 -19.71
CA ARG A 154 12.69 -3.47 -20.26
C ARG A 154 11.45 -3.97 -19.50
N TYR A 155 11.24 -3.48 -18.29
CA TYR A 155 10.10 -3.82 -17.43
C TYR A 155 9.05 -2.71 -17.36
N ALA A 156 9.18 -1.64 -18.15
CA ALA A 156 8.29 -0.48 -18.06
C ALA A 156 6.80 -0.87 -18.20
N GLU A 157 6.47 -1.82 -19.08
CA GLU A 157 5.09 -2.30 -19.25
C GLU A 157 4.56 -3.11 -18.06
N LEU A 158 5.43 -3.62 -17.18
CA LEU A 158 5.01 -4.26 -15.94
C LEU A 158 4.52 -3.26 -14.89
N ALA A 159 4.61 -1.95 -15.15
CA ALA A 159 3.90 -0.94 -14.36
C ALA A 159 2.39 -1.24 -14.26
N GLU A 160 1.79 -1.86 -15.30
CA GLU A 160 0.39 -2.29 -15.32
C GLU A 160 -0.01 -3.17 -14.13
N LEU A 161 0.94 -3.88 -13.51
CA LEU A 161 0.67 -4.70 -12.32
C LEU A 161 0.14 -3.87 -11.15
N ILE A 162 0.40 -2.55 -11.10
CA ILE A 162 -0.19 -1.66 -10.09
C ILE A 162 -1.72 -1.74 -10.12
N HIS A 163 -2.36 -2.02 -11.25
CA HIS A 163 -3.81 -2.21 -11.30
C HIS A 163 -4.34 -3.40 -10.47
N THR A 164 -3.47 -4.27 -9.95
CA THR A 164 -3.88 -5.26 -8.94
C THR A 164 -4.33 -4.61 -7.63
N THR A 165 -3.93 -3.37 -7.33
CA THR A 165 -4.42 -2.60 -6.17
C THR A 165 -5.79 -1.97 -6.43
N ASN A 166 -6.24 -1.88 -7.69
CA ASN A 166 -7.54 -1.28 -8.02
C ASN A 166 -8.71 -2.18 -7.64
N PHE A 167 -9.59 -1.70 -6.76
CA PHE A 167 -10.74 -2.47 -6.23
C PHE A 167 -11.92 -2.56 -7.21
N SER A 168 -11.93 -1.74 -8.25
CA SER A 168 -12.96 -1.74 -9.29
C SER A 168 -12.59 -2.63 -10.49
N ARG A 169 -11.40 -3.26 -10.46
CA ARG A 169 -10.89 -4.15 -11.51
C ARG A 169 -10.58 -5.53 -10.92
N SER A 170 -11.00 -6.59 -11.60
CA SER A 170 -10.60 -7.95 -11.21
C SER A 170 -9.10 -8.15 -11.45
N ALA A 171 -8.44 -8.95 -10.60
CA ALA A 171 -7.03 -9.29 -10.83
C ALA A 171 -6.79 -9.96 -12.20
N ASP A 172 -7.73 -10.80 -12.67
CA ASP A 172 -7.63 -11.48 -13.97
C ASP A 172 -7.53 -10.49 -15.15
N ALA A 173 -8.21 -9.34 -15.08
CA ALA A 173 -8.11 -8.31 -16.11
C ALA A 173 -6.70 -7.69 -16.21
N THR A 174 -5.86 -7.86 -15.19
CA THR A 174 -4.46 -7.39 -15.16
C THR A 174 -3.47 -8.53 -15.38
N LEU A 175 -3.76 -9.71 -14.81
CA LEU A 175 -2.82 -10.84 -14.74
C LEU A 175 -3.05 -11.92 -15.80
N GLY A 176 -4.22 -11.92 -16.44
CA GLY A 176 -4.61 -12.93 -17.43
C GLY A 176 -3.63 -13.03 -18.59
N GLY A 177 -3.12 -14.23 -18.85
CA GLY A 177 -2.21 -14.52 -19.95
C GLY A 177 -0.74 -14.14 -19.71
N LEU A 178 -0.39 -13.62 -18.52
CA LEU A 178 1.00 -13.39 -18.14
C LEU A 178 1.69 -14.68 -17.69
N SER A 179 3.03 -14.67 -17.63
CA SER A 179 3.78 -15.83 -17.14
C SER A 179 3.56 -16.05 -15.64
N PRO A 180 3.71 -17.29 -15.12
CA PRO A 180 3.48 -17.59 -13.71
C PRO A 180 4.24 -16.68 -12.74
N GLU A 181 5.47 -16.31 -13.08
CA GLU A 181 6.31 -15.43 -12.27
C GLU A 181 5.72 -14.02 -12.18
N ILE A 182 5.24 -13.47 -13.30
CA ILE A 182 4.62 -12.14 -13.34
C ILE A 182 3.26 -12.15 -12.65
N VAL A 183 2.49 -13.24 -12.79
CA VAL A 183 1.24 -13.44 -12.04
C VAL A 183 1.52 -13.42 -10.53
N ALA A 184 2.50 -14.21 -10.05
CA ALA A 184 2.87 -14.24 -8.64
C ALA A 184 3.31 -12.85 -8.13
N LEU A 185 4.07 -12.10 -8.93
CA LEU A 185 4.49 -10.74 -8.60
C LEU A 185 3.29 -9.79 -8.42
N GLY A 186 2.32 -9.84 -9.34
CA GLY A 186 1.10 -9.03 -9.26
C GLY A 186 0.18 -9.44 -8.11
N GLN A 187 0.02 -10.74 -7.84
CA GLN A 187 -0.75 -11.22 -6.70
C GLN A 187 -0.13 -10.78 -5.36
N MET A 188 1.20 -10.80 -5.25
CA MET A 188 1.90 -10.26 -4.09
C MET A 188 1.76 -8.74 -3.99
N LEU A 189 1.77 -8.00 -5.10
CA LEU A 189 1.58 -6.54 -5.08
C LEU A 189 0.18 -6.16 -4.54
N GLY A 190 -0.89 -6.70 -5.13
CA GLY A 190 -2.25 -6.45 -4.64
C GLY A 190 -2.48 -6.96 -3.22
N THR A 191 -1.84 -8.07 -2.84
CA THR A 191 -1.86 -8.55 -1.44
C THR A 191 -1.15 -7.57 -0.50
N SER A 192 0.02 -7.05 -0.89
CA SER A 192 0.87 -6.18 -0.05
C SER A 192 0.12 -4.92 0.37
N ASP A 193 -0.58 -4.31 -0.58
CA ASP A 193 -1.40 -3.13 -0.36
C ASP A 193 -2.45 -3.40 0.73
N LEU A 194 -3.29 -4.43 0.53
CA LEU A 194 -4.33 -4.82 1.47
C LEU A 194 -3.79 -5.16 2.87
N ILE A 195 -2.79 -6.03 2.98
CA ILE A 195 -2.36 -6.54 4.29
C ILE A 195 -1.52 -5.52 5.05
N SER A 196 -0.72 -4.69 4.37
CA SER A 196 0.11 -3.67 5.03
C SER A 196 -0.75 -2.61 5.72
N GLN A 197 -1.87 -2.26 5.07
CA GLN A 197 -2.86 -1.32 5.59
C GLN A 197 -3.61 -1.89 6.80
N ILE A 198 -4.26 -3.04 6.62
CA ILE A 198 -5.23 -3.56 7.61
C ILE A 198 -4.53 -4.16 8.84
N SER A 199 -3.31 -4.68 8.68
CA SER A 199 -2.50 -5.18 9.79
C SER A 199 -1.86 -4.06 10.64
N GLY A 200 -1.86 -2.83 10.13
CA GLY A 200 -1.15 -1.70 10.71
C GLY A 200 -1.60 -1.37 12.14
N ARG A 201 -0.64 -0.95 12.98
CA ARG A 201 -0.88 -0.60 14.39
C ARG A 201 -1.84 0.58 14.56
N PHE A 202 -1.99 1.44 13.57
CA PHE A 202 -2.90 2.58 13.62
C PHE A 202 -4.05 2.45 12.63
N TYR A 203 -4.33 1.26 12.12
CA TYR A 203 -5.29 1.08 11.03
C TYR A 203 -6.64 1.76 11.32
N LEU A 204 -7.22 1.48 12.48
CA LEU A 204 -8.54 2.02 12.85
C LEU A 204 -8.49 3.53 13.06
N GLU A 205 -7.46 4.05 13.74
CA GLU A 205 -7.30 5.48 13.95
C GLU A 205 -7.03 6.24 12.64
N ARG A 206 -6.28 5.64 11.71
CA ARG A 206 -6.06 6.19 10.36
C ARG A 206 -7.35 6.18 9.55
N CYS A 207 -8.15 5.11 9.62
CA CYS A 207 -9.46 5.09 8.99
C CYS A 207 -10.36 6.22 9.52
N HIS A 208 -10.39 6.38 10.84
CA HIS A 208 -11.21 7.38 11.51
C HIS A 208 -10.76 8.83 11.23
N HIS A 209 -9.46 9.11 11.34
CA HIS A 209 -8.94 10.48 11.28
C HIS A 209 -8.53 10.94 9.88
N PHE A 210 -8.13 10.01 9.01
CA PHE A 210 -7.54 10.35 7.71
C PHE A 210 -8.39 9.83 6.55
N LEU A 211 -8.66 8.52 6.46
CA LEU A 211 -9.38 7.95 5.31
C LEU A 211 -10.77 8.56 5.14
N PHE A 212 -11.49 8.76 6.24
CA PHE A 212 -12.79 9.42 6.20
C PHE A 212 -12.71 10.83 5.59
N GLN A 213 -11.68 11.60 5.92
CA GLN A 213 -11.50 12.95 5.38
C GLN A 213 -11.19 12.93 3.89
N GLU A 214 -10.38 11.96 3.45
CA GLU A 214 -10.14 11.76 2.03
C GLU A 214 -11.41 11.37 1.28
N PHE A 215 -12.25 10.49 1.85
CA PHE A 215 -13.54 10.15 1.24
C PHE A 215 -14.44 11.38 1.11
N VAL A 216 -14.49 12.23 2.13
CA VAL A 216 -15.27 13.48 2.08
C VAL A 216 -14.73 14.44 1.02
N ALA A 217 -13.40 14.64 0.97
CA ALA A 217 -12.75 15.51 0.00
C ALA A 217 -12.93 15.02 -1.44
N ALA A 218 -12.90 13.70 -1.65
CA ALA A 218 -13.13 13.07 -2.94
C ALA A 218 -14.62 13.03 -3.34
N GLY A 219 -15.54 13.25 -2.39
CA GLY A 219 -16.96 12.96 -2.58
C GLY A 219 -17.30 11.46 -2.63
N ALA A 220 -16.36 10.59 -2.26
CA ALA A 220 -16.57 9.14 -2.14
C ALA A 220 -17.41 8.76 -0.90
N ASP A 221 -17.68 9.71 -0.01
CA ASP A 221 -18.61 9.54 1.11
C ASP A 221 -20.10 9.59 0.71
N ARG A 222 -20.40 9.85 -0.56
CA ARG A 222 -21.75 10.00 -1.10
C ARG A 222 -21.88 9.46 -2.53
N MET A 223 -23.11 9.20 -2.95
CA MET A 223 -23.47 8.96 -4.35
C MET A 223 -24.49 10.01 -4.79
N VAL A 224 -24.36 10.49 -6.02
CA VAL A 224 -25.33 11.40 -6.63
C VAL A 224 -25.98 10.68 -7.81
N ASP A 225 -27.30 10.54 -7.78
CA ASP A 225 -28.04 9.91 -8.89
C ASP A 225 -28.21 10.87 -10.09
N ASP A 226 -28.70 10.35 -11.23
CA ASP A 226 -28.91 11.12 -12.45
C ASP A 226 -29.91 12.29 -12.29
N ARG A 227 -30.69 12.29 -11.20
CA ARG A 227 -31.67 13.35 -10.87
C ARG A 227 -31.09 14.37 -9.89
N GLY A 228 -29.83 14.22 -9.48
CA GLY A 228 -29.15 15.10 -8.52
C GLY A 228 -29.45 14.78 -7.06
N ASN A 229 -30.12 13.66 -6.75
CA ASN A 229 -30.34 13.28 -5.35
C ASN A 229 -29.05 12.70 -4.77
N THR A 230 -28.69 13.18 -3.58
CA THR A 230 -27.49 12.71 -2.87
C THR A 230 -27.85 11.66 -1.82
N LEU A 231 -27.27 10.46 -1.94
CA LEU A 231 -27.27 9.43 -0.91
C LEU A 231 -25.93 9.48 -0.16
N ILE A 232 -25.97 9.76 1.14
CA ILE A 232 -24.76 9.74 1.98
C ILE A 232 -24.42 8.29 2.31
N LEU A 233 -23.25 7.84 1.85
CA LEU A 233 -22.72 6.52 2.15
C LEU A 233 -22.04 6.50 3.51
N TYR A 234 -21.24 7.51 3.86
CA TYR A 234 -20.50 7.55 5.13
C TYR A 234 -20.76 8.87 5.85
N PRO A 235 -21.77 8.96 6.73
CA PRO A 235 -22.12 10.22 7.40
C PRO A 235 -21.10 10.65 8.47
N THR A 236 -20.33 9.71 9.02
CA THR A 236 -19.36 10.01 10.10
C THR A 236 -18.14 9.08 10.01
N PRO A 237 -17.00 9.46 10.63
CA PRO A 237 -15.86 8.55 10.81
C PRO A 237 -16.25 7.22 11.48
N ALA A 238 -17.16 7.26 12.46
CA ALA A 238 -17.64 6.06 13.13
C ALA A 238 -18.48 5.16 12.21
N ASP A 239 -19.18 5.72 11.21
CA ASP A 239 -19.90 4.92 10.21
C ASP A 239 -18.93 4.16 9.28
N LEU A 240 -17.85 4.82 8.85
CA LEU A 240 -16.77 4.15 8.10
C LEU A 240 -16.21 2.96 8.88
N LEU A 241 -15.95 3.15 10.18
CA LEU A 241 -15.51 2.05 11.06
C LEU A 241 -16.56 0.95 11.19
N ARG A 242 -17.85 1.27 11.36
CA ARG A 242 -18.93 0.25 11.43
C ARG A 242 -19.02 -0.61 10.16
N LYS A 243 -18.69 -0.04 9.00
CA LYS A 243 -18.72 -0.74 7.71
C LYS A 243 -17.43 -1.49 7.38
N THR A 244 -16.33 -1.20 8.08
CA THR A 244 -15.02 -1.80 7.84
C THR A 244 -15.00 -3.34 7.96
N PRO A 245 -15.73 -4.00 8.89
CA PRO A 245 -15.82 -5.46 8.90
C PRO A 245 -16.44 -6.02 7.62
N GLY A 246 -17.50 -5.38 7.10
CA GLY A 246 -18.11 -5.76 5.82
C GLY A 246 -17.18 -5.54 4.63
N PHE A 247 -16.41 -4.44 4.61
CA PHE A 247 -15.34 -4.23 3.63
C PHE A 247 -14.32 -5.37 3.66
N TYR A 248 -13.90 -5.81 4.85
CA TYR A 248 -12.98 -6.95 4.97
C TYR A 248 -13.60 -8.25 4.44
N ASP A 249 -14.79 -8.60 4.93
CA ASP A 249 -15.43 -9.88 4.65
C ASP A 249 -15.88 -10.02 3.18
N HIS A 250 -16.25 -8.91 2.52
CA HIS A 250 -16.83 -8.92 1.18
C HIS A 250 -15.91 -8.43 0.06
N LEU A 251 -14.81 -7.73 0.38
CA LEU A 251 -13.86 -7.25 -0.62
C LEU A 251 -12.45 -7.77 -0.35
N VAL A 252 -11.89 -7.51 0.82
CA VAL A 252 -10.49 -7.87 1.12
C VAL A 252 -10.28 -9.38 1.09
N LYS A 253 -11.06 -10.13 1.88
CA LYS A 253 -10.89 -11.57 2.04
C LYS A 253 -11.10 -12.34 0.72
N PRO A 254 -12.14 -12.07 -0.09
CA PRO A 254 -12.28 -12.69 -1.41
C PRO A 254 -11.11 -12.42 -2.36
N ARG A 255 -10.51 -11.22 -2.32
CA ARG A 255 -9.31 -10.95 -3.12
C ARG A 255 -8.10 -11.73 -2.62
N LEU A 256 -7.86 -11.73 -1.31
CA LEU A 256 -6.72 -12.45 -0.71
C LEU A 256 -6.80 -13.98 -0.92
N GLU A 257 -7.98 -14.57 -0.75
CA GLU A 257 -8.18 -16.04 -0.85
C GLU A 257 -8.54 -16.51 -2.27
N GLY A 258 -9.05 -15.63 -3.13
CA GLY A 258 -9.43 -15.96 -4.50
C GLY A 258 -8.46 -15.36 -5.52
N GLU A 259 -8.58 -14.05 -5.75
CA GLU A 259 -7.87 -13.36 -6.83
C GLU A 259 -6.34 -13.42 -6.71
N PHE A 260 -5.81 -13.38 -5.49
CA PHE A 260 -4.38 -13.35 -5.20
C PHE A 260 -3.82 -14.70 -4.75
N ASP A 261 -4.58 -15.78 -4.96
CA ASP A 261 -4.17 -17.16 -4.68
C ASP A 261 -3.46 -17.35 -3.33
N HIS A 262 -3.98 -16.71 -2.29
CA HIS A 262 -3.45 -16.81 -0.93
C HIS A 262 -1.99 -16.37 -0.78
N ALA A 263 -1.51 -15.45 -1.63
CA ALA A 263 -0.13 -14.95 -1.61
C ALA A 263 0.31 -14.43 -0.23
N TYR A 264 -0.63 -13.97 0.61
CA TYR A 264 -0.33 -13.54 1.99
C TYR A 264 0.36 -14.63 2.82
N ARG A 265 0.19 -15.92 2.48
CA ARG A 265 0.84 -17.05 3.16
C ARG A 265 2.37 -17.03 3.04
N TYR A 266 2.93 -16.31 2.06
CA TYR A 266 4.38 -16.13 1.96
C TYR A 266 4.96 -15.36 3.16
N ILE A 267 4.17 -14.52 3.84
CA ILE A 267 4.59 -13.88 5.08
C ILE A 267 4.99 -14.92 6.14
N ALA A 268 4.23 -16.00 6.29
CA ALA A 268 4.55 -17.04 7.26
C ALA A 268 5.90 -17.71 6.95
N ALA A 269 6.20 -17.94 5.67
CA ALA A 269 7.48 -18.51 5.25
C ALA A 269 8.67 -17.57 5.56
N HIS A 270 8.46 -16.25 5.44
CA HIS A 270 9.47 -15.24 5.80
C HIS A 270 9.78 -15.22 7.31
N PHE A 271 8.78 -15.46 8.14
CA PHE A 271 8.87 -15.42 9.61
C PHE A 271 8.88 -16.81 10.26
N GLU A 272 9.40 -17.82 9.56
CA GLU A 272 9.63 -19.18 10.11
C GLU A 272 8.36 -19.83 10.72
N GLY A 273 7.22 -19.61 10.08
CA GLY A 273 5.90 -20.14 10.46
C GLY A 273 5.02 -19.16 11.23
N ASP A 274 5.55 -18.00 11.63
CA ASP A 274 4.78 -16.95 12.30
C ASP A 274 4.14 -15.97 11.30
N ASP A 275 2.96 -15.41 11.57
CA ASP A 275 2.34 -14.41 10.67
C ASP A 275 1.89 -13.15 11.44
N PRO A 276 2.77 -12.14 11.57
CA PRO A 276 2.44 -10.90 12.27
C PRO A 276 1.38 -10.07 11.54
N TYR A 277 1.22 -10.22 10.22
CA TYR A 277 0.24 -9.47 9.44
C TYR A 277 -1.18 -10.01 9.70
N VAL A 278 -1.38 -11.33 9.61
CA VAL A 278 -2.66 -11.97 9.95
C VAL A 278 -3.04 -11.70 11.41
N ARG A 279 -2.09 -11.77 12.36
CA ARG A 279 -2.37 -11.38 13.76
C ARG A 279 -2.76 -9.91 13.90
N GLY A 280 -2.11 -9.02 13.14
CA GLY A 280 -2.43 -7.60 13.12
C GLY A 280 -3.85 -7.34 12.63
N ILE A 281 -4.21 -7.95 11.50
CA ILE A 281 -5.56 -7.90 10.92
C ILE A 281 -6.60 -8.40 11.93
N GLN A 282 -6.40 -9.60 12.47
CA GLN A 282 -7.33 -10.19 13.43
C GLN A 282 -7.50 -9.32 14.67
N ARG A 283 -6.40 -8.81 15.24
CA ARG A 283 -6.42 -7.92 16.40
C ARG A 283 -7.22 -6.64 16.13
N ASN A 284 -7.01 -6.03 14.96
CA ASN A 284 -7.71 -4.80 14.59
C ASN A 284 -9.21 -5.06 14.38
N LEU A 285 -9.56 -6.15 13.67
CA LEU A 285 -10.96 -6.50 13.44
C LEU A 285 -11.71 -6.89 14.72
N ASP A 286 -11.08 -7.66 15.61
CA ASP A 286 -11.70 -8.05 16.89
C ASP A 286 -11.91 -6.85 17.81
N PHE A 287 -10.91 -5.97 17.92
CA PHE A 287 -11.04 -4.75 18.69
C PHE A 287 -12.13 -3.83 18.11
N LEU A 288 -12.21 -3.72 16.78
CA LEU A 288 -13.26 -2.96 16.11
C LEU A 288 -14.66 -3.55 16.37
N ARG A 289 -14.83 -4.88 16.27
CA ARG A 289 -16.11 -5.54 16.55
C ARG A 289 -16.57 -5.30 17.99
N ASP A 290 -15.66 -5.40 18.97
CA ASP A 290 -15.94 -5.09 20.38
C ASP A 290 -16.29 -3.61 20.60
N MET A 291 -15.65 -2.67 19.88
CA MET A 291 -16.04 -1.24 19.91
C MET A 291 -17.43 -1.00 19.30
N ILE A 292 -17.76 -1.68 18.19
CA ILE A 292 -19.07 -1.58 17.53
C ILE A 292 -20.17 -2.13 18.44
N GLU A 293 -19.97 -3.31 19.02
CA GLU A 293 -20.94 -3.96 19.92
C GLU A 293 -21.26 -3.08 21.13
N ARG A 294 -20.24 -2.46 21.72
CA ARG A 294 -20.38 -1.54 22.86
C ARG A 294 -20.82 -0.13 22.46
N ASN A 295 -20.80 0.17 21.17
CA ASN A 295 -20.96 1.52 20.62
C ASN A 295 -20.02 2.55 21.30
N ASP A 296 -18.78 2.14 21.59
CA ASP A 296 -17.78 2.96 22.29
C ASP A 296 -16.49 3.07 21.48
N PHE A 297 -16.43 4.11 20.64
CA PHE A 297 -15.27 4.45 19.83
C PHE A 297 -14.22 5.29 20.58
N SER A 298 -14.49 5.70 21.82
CA SER A 298 -13.54 6.48 22.63
C SER A 298 -12.29 5.69 23.05
N ARG A 299 -12.35 4.36 22.88
CA ARG A 299 -11.27 3.42 23.20
C ARG A 299 -10.11 3.44 22.21
N MET A 300 -10.26 4.08 21.06
CA MET A 300 -9.15 4.39 20.17
C MET A 300 -8.26 5.46 20.80
N GLN A 301 -7.14 5.05 21.37
CA GLN A 301 -6.25 5.93 22.13
C GLN A 301 -4.98 6.32 21.35
N ARG A 302 -4.68 5.64 20.25
CA ARG A 302 -3.46 5.90 19.48
C ARG A 302 -3.63 7.19 18.67
N LYS A 303 -2.53 7.91 18.48
CA LYS A 303 -2.49 9.17 17.71
C LYS A 303 -1.56 8.99 16.52
N PRO A 304 -2.08 8.57 15.35
CA PRO A 304 -1.25 8.48 14.16
C PRO A 304 -0.82 9.88 13.72
N VAL A 305 0.38 9.98 13.17
CA VAL A 305 0.90 11.19 12.53
C VAL A 305 1.13 10.85 11.07
N PRO A 306 0.51 11.57 10.11
CA PRO A 306 0.73 11.30 8.71
C PRO A 306 2.18 11.68 8.34
N LEU A 307 2.80 10.87 7.50
CA LEU A 307 4.16 11.11 7.00
C LEU A 307 4.08 11.84 5.67
N MET A 308 3.92 13.15 5.76
CA MET A 308 3.71 14.08 4.65
C MET A 308 4.13 15.50 5.06
N PRO A 309 4.32 16.45 4.12
CA PRO A 309 4.53 17.85 4.45
C PRO A 309 3.40 18.43 5.30
N LEU A 310 3.72 19.37 6.18
CA LEU A 310 2.69 20.14 6.89
C LEU A 310 1.93 21.02 5.88
N PRO A 311 0.60 21.21 6.06
CA PRO A 311 -0.16 22.14 5.25
C PRO A 311 0.53 23.52 5.26
N ALA A 312 0.61 24.17 4.10
CA ALA A 312 1.05 25.55 4.04
C ALA A 312 0.12 26.41 4.92
N ALA A 313 0.71 27.23 5.80
CA ALA A 313 0.00 28.12 6.71
C ALA A 313 -0.70 29.27 5.97
#